data_AF-A0AAD9CHY5-F1
#
_entry.id   AF-A0AAD9CHY5-F1
#
_cell.length_a   1.000
_cell.length_b   1.000
_cell.length_c   1.000
_cell.angle_alpha   90.00
_cell.angle_beta   90.00
_cell.angle_gamma   90.00
#
_symmetry.space_group_name_H-M   'P 1'
#
loop_
_entity.id
_entity.type
_entity.pdbx_description
1 polymer ?
#
loop_
_entity_poly.entity_id
_entity_poly.type
_entity_poly.pdbx_seq_one_letter_code
_entity_poly.pdbx_strand_id
1 'polypeptide(L)'
;MMSRKSYSVSGSSKGSLKSSPSYSAQRTSYAVGSGAGSGFSSGSGFGSGAGAGFGLGSSGSYGISSSQAGGNCMAPLITAVQFNKSLLAPLNLAIDPTIQAVRSHEKEQIKTLNNRFASFIDKVRFLEQQNKMLETKWSLLQDQTTTRSNIDSMFEAYISNLRRQHDGLGNEKVKLEGELRNMQGHVEDFKNKYEDEINKRATAENEFVLLKKDVDGAYMNKVELEAKADALQDEINFLSAVYETELRELQSQIKDTSVIVEMDNSRNLDMDSIVAEVRAQYEDIANRSKAEAEGWYKQKYEEMQTSAGQHGDDLRTTKSEISELNRMISRLQNEIEAVKGQRASLEAQITEAEERGELAVKDAKLRIRDLEDALQRAKQDMARQVREYQELMNVKLALDIEIATYRKLLEGEEDRLFSGGSTATIHVQQSSGGGLSSANSGYGYGGGFSSSSGYGSESVQKSSVTTTSSRRAY
;
A
#
# COMPACT_ATOMS: atom_id res chain seq x y z
N MET A 1 -7.89 -78.39 -47.07
CA MET A 1 -9.10 -77.59 -47.32
C MET A 1 -8.78 -76.13 -47.05
N MET A 2 -8.93 -75.32 -48.10
CA MET A 2 -8.68 -73.87 -48.14
C MET A 2 -9.64 -73.10 -47.23
N SER A 3 -9.19 -71.99 -46.62
CA SER A 3 -9.67 -70.65 -46.99
C SER A 3 -8.96 -69.57 -46.16
N ARG A 4 -8.06 -68.82 -46.81
CA ARG A 4 -7.63 -67.50 -46.37
C ARG A 4 -8.74 -66.50 -46.72
N LYS A 5 -9.11 -65.62 -45.79
CA LYS A 5 -9.84 -64.39 -46.10
C LYS A 5 -8.95 -63.19 -45.78
N SER A 6 -8.67 -62.44 -46.84
CA SER A 6 -7.97 -61.16 -46.91
C SER A 6 -8.98 -60.05 -47.18
N TYR A 7 -8.92 -58.93 -46.44
CA TYR A 7 -9.47 -57.61 -46.84
C TYR A 7 -8.62 -56.54 -46.13
N SER A 8 -7.65 -55.92 -46.80
CA SER A 8 -7.71 -54.65 -47.56
C SER A 8 -7.84 -53.39 -46.69
N VAL A 9 -6.70 -52.72 -46.47
CA VAL A 9 -6.60 -51.33 -46.00
C VAL A 9 -6.83 -50.40 -47.20
N SER A 10 -7.88 -49.60 -47.14
CA SER A 10 -8.16 -48.55 -48.13
C SER A 10 -7.47 -47.24 -47.74
N GLY A 11 -6.60 -46.76 -48.63
CA GLY A 11 -6.08 -45.40 -48.60
C GLY A 11 -7.08 -44.39 -49.18
N SER A 12 -7.11 -43.20 -48.58
CA SER A 12 -7.67 -41.93 -49.07
C SER A 12 -7.31 -40.89 -48.01
N SER A 13 -6.97 -39.64 -48.25
CA SER A 13 -6.69 -38.84 -49.45
C SER A 13 -6.11 -37.52 -48.91
N LYS A 14 -5.18 -36.92 -49.67
CA LYS A 14 -4.60 -35.60 -49.40
C LYS A 14 -5.68 -34.53 -49.21
N GLY A 15 -5.60 -33.79 -48.11
CA GLY A 15 -6.31 -32.52 -47.88
C GLY A 15 -5.32 -31.45 -47.45
N SER A 16 -4.85 -30.65 -48.41
CA SER A 16 -3.99 -29.48 -48.16
C SER A 16 -4.87 -28.32 -47.72
N LEU A 17 -4.79 -27.93 -46.45
CA LEU A 17 -5.31 -26.65 -45.95
C LEU A 17 -4.11 -25.76 -45.62
N LYS A 18 -3.80 -24.86 -46.55
CA LYS A 18 -2.93 -23.71 -46.30
C LYS A 18 -3.75 -22.66 -45.57
N SER A 19 -3.50 -22.46 -44.27
CA SER A 19 -3.97 -21.27 -43.54
C SER A 19 -2.87 -20.21 -43.58
N SER A 20 -3.09 -19.14 -44.34
CA SER A 20 -2.29 -17.93 -44.29
C SER A 20 -2.55 -17.17 -42.98
N PRO A 21 -1.54 -16.65 -42.27
CA PRO A 21 -1.76 -15.62 -41.25
C PRO A 21 -1.90 -14.26 -41.94
N SER A 22 -3.10 -13.70 -41.90
CA SER A 22 -3.38 -12.31 -42.26
C SER A 22 -2.91 -11.38 -41.14
N TYR A 23 -2.00 -10.48 -41.48
CA TYR A 23 -1.63 -9.32 -40.66
C TYR A 23 -2.89 -8.46 -40.40
N SER A 24 -3.21 -8.22 -39.13
CA SER A 24 -4.12 -7.14 -38.75
C SER A 24 -3.37 -6.19 -37.81
N ALA A 25 -3.03 -5.02 -38.35
CA ALA A 25 -2.50 -3.90 -37.60
C ALA A 25 -3.68 -3.14 -37.00
N GLN A 26 -3.94 -3.32 -35.70
CA GLN A 26 -4.81 -2.40 -34.96
C GLN A 26 -3.97 -1.23 -34.46
N ARG A 27 -4.10 -0.10 -35.18
CA ARG A 27 -3.75 1.23 -34.68
C ARG A 27 -4.85 1.66 -33.72
N THR A 28 -4.51 1.86 -32.46
CA THR A 28 -5.37 2.58 -31.51
C THR A 28 -4.82 3.99 -31.37
N SER A 29 -5.42 4.91 -32.11
CA SER A 29 -5.24 6.36 -31.96
C SER A 29 -6.18 6.87 -30.88
N TYR A 30 -5.65 7.51 -29.84
CA TYR A 30 -6.41 8.47 -29.04
C TYR A 30 -5.89 9.87 -29.36
N ALA A 31 -6.79 10.69 -29.91
CA ALA A 31 -6.66 12.13 -30.03
C ALA A 31 -8.00 12.74 -29.56
N VAL A 32 -7.93 14.02 -29.19
CA VAL A 32 -8.99 14.91 -28.68
C VAL A 32 -9.07 14.94 -27.13
N GLY A 33 -8.95 16.09 -26.45
CA GLY A 33 -9.03 17.46 -26.96
C GLY A 33 -8.48 18.51 -26.02
N SER A 34 -8.01 19.60 -26.65
CA SER A 34 -7.77 20.90 -26.06
C SER A 34 -9.09 21.53 -25.61
N GLY A 35 -9.10 22.07 -24.39
CA GLY A 35 -10.15 22.94 -23.89
C GLY A 35 -9.52 24.14 -23.19
N ALA A 36 -9.40 25.25 -23.92
CA ALA A 36 -9.16 26.57 -23.35
C ALA A 36 -10.48 27.11 -22.80
N GLY A 37 -10.45 27.67 -21.59
CA GLY A 37 -11.61 28.29 -20.95
C GLY A 37 -11.16 29.32 -19.91
N SER A 38 -11.05 30.55 -20.36
CA SER A 38 -10.94 31.78 -19.57
C SER A 38 -12.33 32.21 -19.04
N GLY A 39 -12.42 32.77 -17.83
CA GLY A 39 -13.63 33.50 -17.42
C GLY A 39 -13.89 33.70 -15.91
N PHE A 40 -13.39 34.82 -15.37
CA PHE A 40 -14.03 35.79 -14.46
C PHE A 40 -14.92 35.38 -13.23
N SER A 41 -14.42 35.80 -12.06
CA SER A 41 -15.01 36.81 -11.13
C SER A 41 -15.93 36.42 -9.96
N SER A 42 -15.69 37.16 -8.85
CA SER A 42 -16.54 37.47 -7.68
C SER A 42 -16.75 36.33 -6.68
N GLY A 43 -16.57 36.45 -5.36
CA GLY A 43 -16.38 37.57 -4.45
C GLY A 43 -16.42 36.99 -3.01
N SER A 44 -16.28 37.85 -1.99
CA SER A 44 -16.31 37.55 -0.54
C SER A 44 -14.95 37.06 0.02
N GLY A 45 -14.14 37.85 0.73
CA GLY A 45 -14.48 38.92 1.67
C GLY A 45 -14.74 38.34 3.06
N PHE A 46 -13.70 37.90 3.77
CA PHE A 46 -13.74 37.66 5.21
C PHE A 46 -12.60 38.44 5.87
N GLY A 47 -12.95 39.64 6.34
CA GLY A 47 -12.16 40.39 7.30
C GLY A 47 -12.48 39.90 8.70
N SER A 48 -11.47 39.37 9.39
CA SER A 48 -11.54 39.05 10.81
C SER A 48 -11.26 40.33 11.61
N GLY A 49 -12.32 41.02 12.01
CA GLY A 49 -12.26 42.10 12.98
C GLY A 49 -12.19 41.54 14.39
N ALA A 50 -11.01 41.63 15.01
CA ALA A 50 -10.81 41.37 16.43
C ALA A 50 -11.30 42.58 17.25
N GLY A 51 -12.50 42.48 17.82
CA GLY A 51 -13.01 43.42 18.82
C GLY A 51 -12.85 42.79 20.21
N ALA A 52 -11.72 43.05 20.86
CA ALA A 52 -11.49 42.67 22.25
C ALA A 52 -12.24 43.62 23.19
N GLY A 53 -13.03 43.02 24.08
CA GLY A 53 -13.90 43.69 25.03
C GLY A 53 -13.14 44.46 26.12
N PHE A 54 -13.69 45.62 26.43
CA PHE A 54 -13.45 46.36 27.66
C PHE A 54 -14.05 45.58 28.84
N GLY A 55 -13.19 45.03 29.71
CA GLY A 55 -13.56 44.53 31.02
C GLY A 55 -13.24 45.59 32.08
N LEU A 56 -14.28 46.23 32.61
CA LEU A 56 -14.20 47.17 33.73
C LEU A 56 -14.70 46.48 35.01
N GLY A 57 -13.90 46.56 36.06
CA GLY A 57 -14.37 46.85 37.42
C GLY A 57 -15.02 45.73 38.24
N SER A 58 -14.33 45.29 39.28
CA SER A 58 -14.99 44.88 40.53
C SER A 58 -14.08 45.11 41.73
N SER A 59 -14.44 46.08 42.58
CA SER A 59 -14.30 46.04 44.04
C SER A 59 -14.77 47.39 44.62
N GLY A 60 -15.75 47.35 45.51
CA GLY A 60 -16.27 48.56 46.15
C GLY A 60 -17.66 48.39 46.73
N SER A 61 -17.73 47.56 47.77
CA SER A 61 -18.91 47.32 48.60
C SER A 61 -19.44 48.62 49.22
N TYR A 62 -20.74 48.92 49.02
CA TYR A 62 -21.49 49.89 49.82
C TYR A 62 -22.71 49.19 50.42
N GLY A 63 -22.66 49.02 51.74
CA GLY A 63 -23.78 48.58 52.56
C GLY A 63 -24.66 49.77 52.94
N ILE A 64 -25.97 49.56 52.79
CA ILE A 64 -27.08 50.41 53.22
C ILE A 64 -27.28 50.31 54.74
N SER A 65 -27.63 51.40 55.41
CA SER A 65 -28.78 51.41 56.35
C SER A 65 -29.19 52.80 56.78
N SER A 66 -30.50 52.94 56.85
CA SER A 66 -31.31 54.11 57.11
C SER A 66 -31.70 54.25 58.59
N SER A 67 -32.00 55.49 58.97
CA SER A 67 -33.05 55.93 59.90
C SER A 67 -33.02 55.48 61.37
N GLN A 68 -33.06 56.45 62.30
CA GLN A 68 -34.27 56.84 63.05
C GLN A 68 -33.99 57.30 64.50
N ALA A 69 -34.60 58.45 64.83
CA ALA A 69 -35.16 58.86 66.13
C ALA A 69 -34.28 59.36 67.29
N GLY A 70 -34.87 60.34 68.00
CA GLY A 70 -34.43 60.94 69.25
C GLY A 70 -34.03 62.40 69.03
N GLY A 71 -34.85 63.42 69.27
CA GLY A 71 -35.76 63.59 70.40
C GLY A 71 -35.11 64.55 71.39
N ASN A 72 -35.66 65.76 71.43
CA ASN A 72 -35.59 66.77 72.50
C ASN A 72 -34.51 67.89 72.48
N CYS A 73 -35.07 69.08 72.70
CA CYS A 73 -34.64 70.18 73.57
C CYS A 73 -33.42 71.03 73.19
N MET A 74 -33.67 72.24 72.68
CA MET A 74 -33.61 73.52 73.41
C MET A 74 -33.55 74.67 72.40
N ALA A 75 -34.48 75.63 72.49
CA ALA A 75 -34.37 76.94 71.84
C ALA A 75 -33.49 77.88 72.70
N PRO A 76 -33.28 79.14 72.32
CA PRO A 76 -32.42 79.67 71.27
C PRO A 76 -31.30 80.55 71.89
N LEU A 77 -30.35 81.10 71.10
CA LEU A 77 -29.60 82.29 71.55
C LEU A 77 -29.32 83.25 70.39
N ILE A 78 -30.07 84.35 70.39
CA ILE A 78 -29.90 85.55 69.58
C ILE A 78 -29.24 86.59 70.50
N THR A 79 -28.06 87.10 70.14
CA THR A 79 -27.38 88.25 70.79
C THR A 79 -26.34 88.80 69.79
N ALA A 80 -26.15 90.07 69.48
CA ALA A 80 -26.88 91.32 69.70
C ALA A 80 -26.53 92.25 68.52
N VAL A 81 -27.50 93.05 68.07
CA VAL A 81 -27.31 94.07 67.03
C VAL A 81 -26.78 95.35 67.67
N GLN A 82 -25.67 95.85 67.14
CA GLN A 82 -25.00 97.07 67.57
C GLN A 82 -25.62 98.27 66.82
N PHE A 83 -26.32 99.16 67.53
CA PHE A 83 -26.86 100.42 67.00
C PHE A 83 -26.27 101.61 67.75
N ASN A 84 -25.63 102.55 67.05
CA ASN A 84 -25.44 103.95 67.48
C ASN A 84 -24.85 104.78 66.31
N LYS A 85 -25.22 106.04 66.03
CA LYS A 85 -26.40 106.88 66.34
C LYS A 85 -26.27 108.19 65.52
N SER A 86 -25.90 108.10 64.23
CA SER A 86 -25.57 109.28 63.40
C SER A 86 -26.26 109.35 62.02
N LEU A 87 -27.35 108.61 61.80
CA LEU A 87 -28.13 108.66 60.55
C LEU A 87 -29.63 108.89 60.80
N LEU A 88 -29.94 109.68 61.85
CA LEU A 88 -31.26 110.25 62.09
C LEU A 88 -31.46 111.46 61.16
N ALA A 89 -31.68 111.17 59.89
CA ALA A 89 -32.34 112.06 58.93
C ALA A 89 -33.32 111.18 58.13
N PRO A 90 -34.64 111.42 58.17
CA PRO A 90 -35.58 110.71 57.30
C PRO A 90 -35.30 111.15 55.85
N LEU A 91 -34.45 110.42 55.15
CA LEU A 91 -34.33 110.54 53.70
C LEU A 91 -35.52 109.81 53.09
N ASN A 92 -36.54 110.60 52.78
CA ASN A 92 -37.72 110.23 52.02
C ASN A 92 -37.31 109.89 50.58
N LEU A 93 -36.79 108.67 50.38
CA LEU A 93 -36.76 108.04 49.07
C LEU A 93 -38.16 107.48 48.84
N ALA A 94 -39.04 108.32 48.31
CA ALA A 94 -40.22 107.85 47.61
C ALA A 94 -39.72 106.92 46.48
N ILE A 95 -39.61 105.63 46.78
CA ILE A 95 -39.47 104.59 45.77
C ILE A 95 -40.78 104.65 44.99
N ASP A 96 -40.66 105.06 43.73
CA ASP A 96 -41.75 105.21 42.80
C ASP A 96 -42.74 104.03 42.94
N PRO A 97 -44.03 104.28 43.25
CA PRO A 97 -45.03 103.21 43.42
C PRO A 97 -45.17 102.32 42.17
N THR A 98 -44.71 102.79 41.00
CA THR A 98 -44.61 101.96 39.79
C THR A 98 -43.48 100.92 39.85
N ILE A 99 -42.33 101.22 40.46
CA ILE A 99 -41.17 100.31 40.57
C ILE A 99 -41.46 99.18 41.58
N GLN A 100 -42.19 99.46 42.65
CA GLN A 100 -42.56 98.44 43.65
C GLN A 100 -43.63 97.48 43.13
N ALA A 101 -44.55 97.95 42.27
CA ALA A 101 -45.50 97.11 41.55
C ALA A 101 -44.78 96.18 40.54
N VAL A 102 -43.84 96.71 39.76
CA VAL A 102 -43.03 95.92 38.81
C VAL A 102 -42.19 94.86 39.52
N ARG A 103 -41.47 95.20 40.60
CA ARG A 103 -40.71 94.20 41.37
C ARG A 103 -41.59 93.13 42.03
N SER A 104 -42.80 93.48 42.44
CA SER A 104 -43.75 92.51 43.01
C SER A 104 -44.28 91.57 41.93
N HIS A 105 -44.58 92.09 40.74
CA HIS A 105 -44.97 91.31 39.58
C HIS A 105 -43.83 90.41 39.08
N GLU A 106 -42.59 90.91 38.97
CA GLU A 106 -41.41 90.10 38.65
C GLU A 106 -41.16 89.01 39.70
N LYS A 107 -41.32 89.32 40.99
CA LYS A 107 -41.19 88.33 42.06
C LYS A 107 -42.25 87.22 41.95
N GLU A 108 -43.46 87.56 41.52
CA GLU A 108 -44.54 86.58 41.31
C GLU A 108 -44.35 85.75 40.04
N GLN A 109 -43.83 86.36 38.97
CA GLN A 109 -43.39 85.64 37.77
C GLN A 109 -42.23 84.69 38.06
N ILE A 110 -41.22 85.14 38.83
CA ILE A 110 -40.10 84.30 39.28
C ILE A 110 -40.60 83.17 40.16
N LYS A 111 -41.55 83.41 41.09
CA LYS A 111 -42.18 82.33 41.86
C LYS A 111 -42.92 81.33 40.98
N THR A 112 -43.65 81.80 39.97
CA THR A 112 -44.38 80.92 39.04
C THR A 112 -43.41 80.10 38.19
N LEU A 113 -42.31 80.70 37.72
CA LEU A 113 -41.23 80.00 37.04
C LEU A 113 -40.52 79.00 37.96
N ASN A 114 -40.27 79.38 39.21
CA ASN A 114 -39.61 78.51 40.19
C ASN A 114 -40.49 77.31 40.57
N ASN A 115 -41.81 77.52 40.73
CA ASN A 115 -42.77 76.42 40.89
C ASN A 115 -42.81 75.50 39.66
N ARG A 116 -42.70 76.06 38.45
CA ARG A 116 -42.56 75.25 37.22
C ARG A 116 -41.23 74.49 37.22
N PHE A 117 -40.11 75.10 37.61
CA PHE A 117 -38.82 74.41 37.73
C PHE A 117 -38.85 73.30 38.79
N ALA A 118 -39.47 73.53 39.95
CA ALA A 118 -39.68 72.51 40.96
C ALA A 118 -40.47 71.32 40.38
N SER A 119 -41.55 71.58 39.64
CA SER A 119 -42.32 70.52 38.98
C SER A 119 -41.52 69.76 37.90
N PHE A 120 -40.61 70.42 37.18
CA PHE A 120 -39.71 69.78 36.23
C PHE A 120 -38.63 68.95 36.93
N ILE A 121 -38.06 69.44 38.04
CA ILE A 121 -37.09 68.69 38.85
C ILE A 121 -37.74 67.43 39.43
N ASP A 122 -38.97 67.52 39.93
CA ASP A 122 -39.71 66.37 40.41
C ASP A 122 -39.99 65.37 39.28
N LYS A 123 -40.29 65.87 38.07
CA LYS A 123 -40.49 65.03 36.89
C LYS A 123 -39.20 64.31 36.46
N VAL A 124 -38.06 65.01 36.48
CA VAL A 124 -36.75 64.43 36.16
C VAL A 124 -36.37 63.37 37.20
N ARG A 125 -36.54 63.66 38.50
CA ARG A 125 -36.28 62.68 39.57
C ARG A 125 -37.17 61.44 39.44
N PHE A 126 -38.45 61.63 39.10
CA PHE A 126 -39.35 60.51 38.86
C PHE A 126 -38.91 59.67 37.65
N LEU A 127 -38.48 60.30 36.56
CA LEU A 127 -37.96 59.60 35.38
C LEU A 127 -36.61 58.91 35.65
N GLU A 128 -35.71 59.53 36.41
CA GLU A 128 -34.46 58.90 36.86
C GLU A 128 -34.73 57.67 37.73
N GLN A 129 -35.70 57.77 38.66
CA GLN A 129 -36.09 56.65 39.50
C GLN A 129 -36.73 55.52 38.68
N GLN A 130 -37.53 55.85 37.65
CA GLN A 130 -38.07 54.87 36.72
C GLN A 130 -36.98 54.21 35.87
N ASN A 131 -36.02 54.98 35.35
CA ASN A 131 -34.89 54.45 34.59
C ASN A 131 -34.05 53.50 35.44
N LYS A 132 -33.77 53.85 36.69
CA LYS A 132 -33.02 52.99 37.61
C LYS A 132 -33.78 51.70 37.95
N MET A 133 -35.11 51.76 38.04
CA MET A 133 -35.94 50.57 38.19
C MET A 133 -35.91 49.70 36.91
N LEU A 134 -35.95 50.32 35.73
CA LEU A 134 -35.85 49.62 34.46
C LEU A 134 -34.47 48.97 34.26
N GLU A 135 -33.39 49.63 34.66
CA GLU A 135 -32.02 49.10 34.61
C GLU A 135 -31.86 47.88 35.51
N THR A 136 -32.33 47.95 36.76
CA THR A 136 -32.26 46.80 37.69
C THR A 136 -33.13 45.63 37.22
N LYS A 137 -34.33 45.93 36.69
CA LYS A 137 -35.20 44.92 36.07
C LYS A 137 -34.57 44.30 34.82
N TRP A 138 -33.91 45.11 33.99
CA TRP A 138 -33.18 44.64 32.82
C TRP A 138 -32.01 43.73 33.20
N SER A 139 -31.20 44.12 34.18
CA SER A 139 -30.09 43.31 34.69
C SER A 139 -30.58 41.96 35.23
N LEU A 140 -31.66 41.96 36.01
CA LEU A 140 -32.22 40.73 36.57
C LEU A 140 -32.79 39.80 35.49
N LEU A 141 -33.46 40.36 34.48
CA LEU A 141 -33.96 39.62 33.32
C LEU A 141 -32.82 39.04 32.48
N GLN A 142 -31.75 39.80 32.27
CA GLN A 142 -30.56 39.35 31.56
C GLN A 142 -29.89 38.17 32.29
N ASP A 143 -29.74 38.25 33.61
CA ASP A 143 -29.15 37.18 34.41
C ASP A 143 -30.04 35.93 34.47
N GLN A 144 -31.36 36.09 34.57
CA GLN A 144 -32.30 34.96 34.51
C GLN A 144 -32.34 34.29 33.12
N THR A 145 -32.19 35.06 32.04
CA THR A 145 -32.19 34.52 30.68
C THR A 145 -30.89 33.78 30.37
N THR A 146 -29.80 34.07 31.11
CA THR A 146 -28.48 33.47 30.92
C THR A 146 -28.29 32.18 31.74
N THR A 147 -29.35 31.41 32.00
CA THR A 147 -29.20 29.99 32.34
C THR A 147 -28.73 29.23 31.10
N ARG A 148 -27.40 29.13 30.92
CA ARG A 148 -26.81 28.32 29.85
C ARG A 148 -27.23 26.86 30.04
N SER A 149 -28.02 26.35 29.11
CA SER A 149 -28.51 24.97 29.12
C SER A 149 -27.36 23.99 28.91
N ASN A 150 -27.22 22.98 29.79
CA ASN A 150 -26.21 21.91 29.72
C ASN A 150 -26.45 20.90 28.58
N ILE A 151 -27.17 21.30 27.53
CA ILE A 151 -27.63 20.45 26.44
C ILE A 151 -26.49 20.19 25.46
N ASP A 152 -25.67 21.20 25.18
CA ASP A 152 -24.51 21.07 24.29
C ASP A 152 -23.49 20.06 24.84
N SER A 153 -23.28 20.01 26.16
CA SER A 153 -22.37 19.04 26.77
C SER A 153 -22.92 17.60 26.71
N MET A 154 -24.24 17.42 26.81
CA MET A 154 -24.88 16.11 26.67
C MET A 154 -24.80 15.63 25.21
N PHE A 155 -25.04 16.52 24.24
CA PHE A 155 -24.86 16.19 22.83
C PHE A 155 -23.41 15.88 22.52
N GLU A 156 -22.44 16.62 23.07
CA GLU A 156 -21.03 16.29 22.83
C GLU A 156 -20.60 14.98 23.50
N ALA A 157 -21.10 14.67 24.70
CA ALA A 157 -20.87 13.36 25.30
C ALA A 157 -21.47 12.23 24.45
N TYR A 158 -22.66 12.43 23.89
CA TYR A 158 -23.31 11.46 23.00
C TYR A 158 -22.56 11.29 21.68
N ILE A 159 -22.13 12.40 21.04
CA ILE A 159 -21.33 12.39 19.82
C ILE A 159 -19.98 11.70 20.08
N SER A 160 -19.32 12.00 21.19
CA SER A 160 -18.06 11.35 21.59
C SER A 160 -18.23 9.84 21.78
N ASN A 161 -19.33 9.41 22.43
CA ASN A 161 -19.65 8.00 22.58
C ASN A 161 -19.91 7.31 21.24
N LEU A 162 -20.66 7.94 20.33
CA LEU A 162 -20.90 7.41 18.99
C LEU A 162 -19.61 7.29 18.17
N ARG A 163 -18.72 8.29 18.24
CA ARG A 163 -17.41 8.23 17.59
C ARG A 163 -16.57 7.07 18.13
N ARG A 164 -16.53 6.89 19.44
CA ARG A 164 -15.81 5.78 20.07
C ARG A 164 -16.38 4.41 19.66
N GLN A 165 -17.69 4.28 19.52
CA GLN A 165 -18.31 3.05 19.02
C GLN A 165 -17.96 2.80 17.55
N HIS A 166 -18.00 3.84 16.72
CA HIS A 166 -17.60 3.75 15.32
C HIS A 166 -16.13 3.31 15.18
N ASP A 167 -15.23 3.90 15.97
CA ASP A 167 -13.82 3.53 15.96
C ASP A 167 -13.60 2.10 16.48
N GLY A 168 -14.36 1.68 17.50
CA GLY A 168 -14.37 0.30 17.99
C GLY A 168 -14.77 -0.70 16.90
N LEU A 169 -15.90 -0.44 16.22
CA LEU A 169 -16.36 -1.26 15.10
C LEU A 169 -15.39 -1.23 13.91
N GLY A 170 -14.75 -0.08 13.66
CA GLY A 170 -13.71 0.07 12.65
C GLY A 170 -12.51 -0.83 12.93
N ASN A 171 -12.04 -0.87 14.17
CA ASN A 171 -10.93 -1.74 14.60
C ASN A 171 -11.30 -3.23 14.50
N GLU A 172 -12.52 -3.60 14.90
CA GLU A 172 -13.03 -4.98 14.76
C GLU A 172 -13.11 -5.39 13.28
N LYS A 173 -13.59 -4.50 12.41
CA LYS A 173 -13.63 -4.72 10.97
C LYS A 173 -12.22 -4.99 10.42
N VAL A 174 -11.24 -4.15 10.75
CA VAL A 174 -9.84 -4.34 10.29
C VAL A 174 -9.27 -5.67 10.81
N LYS A 175 -9.57 -6.03 12.06
CA LYS A 175 -9.15 -7.32 12.63
C LYS A 175 -9.75 -8.50 11.85
N LEU A 176 -11.06 -8.46 11.58
CA LEU A 176 -11.76 -9.50 10.83
C LEU A 176 -11.28 -9.58 9.37
N GLU A 177 -10.98 -8.45 8.74
CA GLU A 177 -10.37 -8.41 7.41
C GLU A 177 -8.97 -9.06 7.41
N GLY A 178 -8.19 -8.85 8.47
CA GLY A 178 -6.91 -9.52 8.67
C GLY A 178 -7.05 -11.04 8.83
N GLU A 179 -7.98 -11.49 9.67
CA GLU A 179 -8.27 -12.92 9.86
C GLU A 179 -8.78 -13.58 8.58
N LEU A 180 -9.65 -12.89 7.82
CA LEU A 180 -10.13 -13.35 6.52
C LEU A 180 -8.98 -13.52 5.53
N ARG A 181 -8.07 -12.54 5.44
CA ARG A 181 -6.89 -12.61 4.57
C ARG A 181 -5.95 -13.74 4.97
N ASN A 182 -5.75 -13.97 6.26
CA ASN A 182 -4.95 -15.09 6.75
C ASN A 182 -5.59 -16.44 6.38
N MET A 183 -6.91 -16.57 6.57
CA MET A 183 -7.64 -17.77 6.19
C MET A 183 -7.60 -18.01 4.67
N GLN A 184 -7.74 -16.95 3.86
CA GLN A 184 -7.57 -17.02 2.41
C GLN A 184 -6.16 -17.49 2.02
N GLY A 185 -5.12 -17.00 2.71
CA GLY A 185 -3.75 -17.48 2.53
C GLY A 185 -3.63 -18.98 2.81
N HIS A 186 -4.19 -19.46 3.93
CA HIS A 186 -4.20 -20.89 4.24
C HIS A 186 -4.95 -21.73 3.19
N VAL A 187 -6.08 -21.24 2.68
CA VAL A 187 -6.84 -21.92 1.62
C VAL A 187 -6.02 -22.03 0.34
N GLU A 188 -5.35 -20.95 -0.08
CA GLU A 188 -4.50 -20.98 -1.28
C GLU A 188 -3.28 -21.90 -1.07
N ASP A 189 -2.67 -21.89 0.11
CA ASP A 189 -1.58 -22.81 0.45
C ASP A 189 -2.02 -24.28 0.37
N PHE A 190 -3.21 -24.62 0.88
CA PHE A 190 -3.75 -25.96 0.78
C PHE A 190 -4.08 -26.33 -0.67
N LYS A 191 -4.68 -25.42 -1.44
CA LYS A 191 -4.96 -25.62 -2.85
C LYS A 191 -3.67 -25.90 -3.64
N ASN A 192 -2.61 -25.11 -3.45
CA ASN A 192 -1.31 -25.33 -4.07
C ASN A 192 -0.73 -26.70 -3.69
N LYS A 193 -0.81 -27.09 -2.40
CA LYS A 193 -0.38 -28.43 -1.95
C LYS A 193 -1.18 -29.55 -2.59
N TYR A 194 -2.48 -29.38 -2.78
CA TYR A 194 -3.33 -30.37 -3.47
C TYR A 194 -2.97 -30.48 -4.94
N GLU A 195 -2.74 -29.36 -5.62
CA GLU A 195 -2.29 -29.35 -7.02
C GLU A 195 -0.92 -30.03 -7.17
N ASP A 196 0.04 -29.74 -6.27
CA ASP A 196 1.34 -30.40 -6.22
C ASP A 196 1.22 -31.91 -5.99
N GLU A 197 0.34 -32.35 -5.08
CA GLU A 197 0.14 -33.77 -4.79
C GLU A 197 -0.55 -34.49 -5.96
N ILE A 198 -1.48 -33.84 -6.66
CA ILE A 198 -2.08 -34.36 -7.90
C ILE A 198 -1.00 -34.52 -8.97
N ASN A 199 -0.14 -33.53 -9.14
CA ASN A 199 0.95 -33.59 -10.11
C ASN A 199 1.93 -34.71 -9.77
N LYS A 200 2.35 -34.85 -8.50
CA LYS A 200 3.22 -35.95 -8.05
C LYS A 200 2.57 -37.32 -8.23
N ARG A 201 1.27 -37.43 -7.94
CA ARG A 201 0.53 -38.66 -8.19
C ARG A 201 0.50 -39.00 -9.67
N ALA A 202 0.24 -38.02 -10.53
CA ALA A 202 0.24 -38.21 -11.98
C ALA A 202 1.63 -38.62 -12.50
N THR A 203 2.72 -38.03 -12.01
CA THR A 203 4.08 -38.44 -12.39
C THR A 203 4.38 -39.86 -11.93
N ALA A 204 4.04 -40.23 -10.70
CA ALA A 204 4.23 -41.58 -10.17
C ALA A 204 3.38 -42.61 -10.92
N GLU A 205 2.16 -42.26 -11.31
CA GLU A 205 1.28 -43.11 -12.12
C GLU A 205 1.84 -43.32 -13.53
N ASN A 206 2.37 -42.27 -14.16
CA ASN A 206 3.06 -42.38 -15.44
C ASN A 206 4.31 -43.28 -15.34
N GLU A 207 5.14 -43.11 -14.31
CA GLU A 207 6.29 -43.97 -14.04
C GLU A 207 5.88 -45.43 -13.82
N PHE A 208 4.79 -45.66 -13.07
CA PHE A 208 4.26 -47.00 -12.87
C PHE A 208 3.80 -47.66 -14.17
N VAL A 209 3.13 -46.91 -15.06
CA VAL A 209 2.72 -47.40 -16.37
C VAL A 209 3.92 -47.77 -17.25
N LEU A 210 4.98 -46.94 -17.25
CA LEU A 210 6.22 -47.23 -17.95
C LEU A 210 6.90 -48.48 -17.39
N LEU A 211 7.04 -48.57 -16.07
CA LEU A 211 7.64 -49.73 -15.43
C LEU A 211 6.85 -51.02 -15.71
N LYS A 212 5.52 -50.94 -15.75
CA LYS A 212 4.68 -52.07 -16.14
C LYS A 212 4.96 -52.51 -17.58
N LYS A 213 5.08 -51.58 -18.53
CA LYS A 213 5.45 -51.89 -19.91
C LYS A 213 6.83 -52.54 -19.99
N ASP A 214 7.79 -52.06 -19.21
CA ASP A 214 9.15 -52.63 -19.18
C ASP A 214 9.16 -54.04 -18.56
N VAL A 215 8.36 -54.28 -17.52
CA VAL A 215 8.17 -55.61 -16.92
C VAL A 215 7.52 -56.57 -17.92
N ASP A 216 6.45 -56.13 -18.62
CA ASP A 216 5.80 -56.94 -19.66
C ASP A 216 6.79 -57.25 -20.80
N GLY A 217 7.60 -56.27 -21.23
CA GLY A 217 8.65 -56.47 -22.23
C GLY A 217 9.73 -57.46 -21.77
N ALA A 218 10.18 -57.35 -20.53
CA ALA A 218 11.13 -58.29 -19.94
C ALA A 218 10.55 -59.70 -19.82
N TYR A 219 9.26 -59.82 -19.49
CA TYR A 219 8.57 -61.10 -19.44
C TYR A 219 8.46 -61.76 -20.83
N MET A 220 8.10 -60.99 -21.87
CA MET A 220 8.08 -61.51 -23.25
C MET A 220 9.48 -61.99 -23.69
N ASN A 221 10.53 -61.20 -23.43
CA ASN A 221 11.90 -61.60 -23.71
C ASN A 221 12.32 -62.86 -22.95
N LYS A 222 11.91 -62.98 -21.68
CA LYS A 222 12.15 -64.18 -20.88
C LYS A 222 11.50 -65.41 -21.52
N VAL A 223 10.23 -65.32 -21.88
CA VAL A 223 9.48 -66.42 -22.52
C VAL A 223 10.11 -66.81 -23.86
N GLU A 224 10.54 -65.83 -24.67
CA GLU A 224 11.26 -66.12 -25.93
C GLU A 224 12.60 -66.83 -25.70
N LEU A 225 13.34 -66.45 -24.67
CA LEU A 225 14.61 -67.11 -24.31
C LEU A 225 14.39 -68.51 -23.75
N GLU A 226 13.36 -68.71 -22.93
CA GLU A 226 12.96 -70.04 -22.44
C GLU A 226 12.58 -70.95 -23.61
N ALA A 227 11.77 -70.47 -24.57
CA ALA A 227 11.42 -71.24 -25.76
C ALA A 227 12.65 -71.61 -26.63
N LYS A 228 13.63 -70.70 -26.75
CA LYS A 228 14.90 -70.99 -27.44
C LYS A 228 15.74 -72.02 -26.68
N ALA A 229 15.77 -71.95 -25.36
CA ALA A 229 16.48 -72.92 -24.52
C ALA A 229 15.85 -74.31 -24.64
N ASP A 230 14.52 -74.40 -24.60
CA ASP A 230 13.78 -75.66 -24.80
C ASP A 230 14.02 -76.24 -26.20
N ALA A 231 13.97 -75.40 -27.24
CA ALA A 231 14.26 -75.84 -28.62
C ALA A 231 15.69 -76.38 -28.77
N LEU A 232 16.68 -75.72 -28.17
CA LEU A 232 18.07 -76.21 -28.15
C LEU A 232 18.21 -77.50 -27.34
N GLN A 233 17.47 -77.63 -26.23
CA GLN A 233 17.47 -78.86 -25.43
C GLN A 233 16.88 -80.03 -26.22
N ASP A 234 15.79 -79.80 -26.95
CA ASP A 234 15.20 -80.80 -27.86
C ASP A 234 16.15 -81.19 -28.99
N GLU A 235 16.89 -80.24 -29.56
CA GLU A 235 17.92 -80.51 -30.57
C GLU A 235 19.06 -81.37 -30.01
N ILE A 236 19.55 -81.05 -28.80
CA ILE A 236 20.57 -81.86 -28.12
C ILE A 236 20.05 -83.28 -27.85
N ASN A 237 18.81 -83.41 -27.39
CA ASN A 237 18.20 -84.71 -27.13
C ASN A 237 18.03 -85.52 -28.42
N PHE A 238 17.62 -84.87 -29.52
CA PHE A 238 17.51 -85.48 -30.83
C PHE A 238 18.86 -85.97 -31.35
N LEU A 239 19.89 -85.11 -31.33
CA LEU A 239 21.24 -85.48 -31.75
C LEU A 239 21.81 -86.62 -30.90
N SER A 240 21.59 -86.60 -29.59
CA SER A 240 22.02 -87.68 -28.70
C SER A 240 21.35 -89.01 -29.05
N ALA A 241 20.04 -88.99 -29.32
CA ALA A 241 19.31 -90.19 -29.75
C ALA A 241 19.79 -90.70 -31.11
N VAL A 242 20.03 -89.81 -32.08
CA VAL A 242 20.58 -90.16 -33.40
C VAL A 242 21.95 -90.79 -33.25
N TYR A 243 22.88 -90.17 -32.52
CA TYR A 243 24.21 -90.75 -32.30
C TYR A 243 24.16 -92.08 -31.56
N GLU A 244 23.25 -92.26 -30.61
CA GLU A 244 23.06 -93.56 -29.97
C GLU A 244 22.56 -94.63 -30.94
N THR A 245 21.66 -94.26 -31.87
CA THR A 245 21.20 -95.18 -32.91
C THR A 245 22.28 -95.50 -33.94
N GLU A 246 23.04 -94.50 -34.41
CA GLU A 246 24.16 -94.70 -35.34
C GLU A 246 25.25 -95.58 -34.71
N LEU A 247 25.59 -95.35 -33.43
CA LEU A 247 26.54 -96.23 -32.72
C LEU A 247 26.02 -97.66 -32.65
N ARG A 248 24.72 -97.86 -32.37
CA ARG A 248 24.10 -99.19 -32.33
C ARG A 248 24.10 -99.85 -33.71
N GLU A 249 23.85 -99.08 -34.77
CA GLU A 249 23.88 -99.56 -36.15
C GLU A 249 25.31 -99.91 -36.60
N LEU A 250 26.29 -99.04 -36.38
CA LEU A 250 27.70 -99.33 -36.65
C LEU A 250 28.18 -100.55 -35.86
N GLN A 251 27.74 -100.71 -34.62
CA GLN A 251 28.03 -101.90 -33.83
C GLN A 251 27.35 -103.16 -34.38
N SER A 252 26.17 -103.04 -35.02
CA SER A 252 25.54 -104.13 -35.79
C SER A 252 26.30 -104.41 -37.07
N GLN A 253 26.65 -103.39 -37.86
CA GLN A 253 27.39 -103.53 -39.10
C GLN A 253 28.77 -104.16 -38.87
N ILE A 254 29.47 -103.84 -37.77
CA ILE A 254 30.72 -104.52 -37.39
C ILE A 254 30.49 -106.01 -37.07
N LYS A 255 29.32 -106.37 -36.51
CA LYS A 255 28.94 -107.77 -36.27
C LYS A 255 28.50 -108.49 -37.55
N ASP A 256 27.80 -107.79 -38.44
CA ASP A 256 27.23 -108.35 -39.67
C ASP A 256 28.25 -108.44 -40.81
N THR A 257 29.28 -107.58 -40.84
CA THR A 257 30.39 -107.64 -41.80
C THR A 257 31.44 -108.71 -41.47
N SER A 258 31.31 -109.43 -40.35
CA SER A 258 32.16 -110.59 -40.04
C SER A 258 31.76 -111.86 -40.79
N VAL A 259 30.90 -111.76 -41.81
CA VAL A 259 30.52 -112.87 -42.68
C VAL A 259 30.92 -112.53 -44.11
N ILE A 260 32.06 -113.08 -44.52
CA ILE A 260 32.51 -113.10 -45.92
C ILE A 260 31.51 -113.97 -46.68
N VAL A 261 30.64 -113.33 -47.47
CA VAL A 261 29.76 -114.02 -48.41
C VAL A 261 30.34 -113.85 -49.80
N GLU A 262 31.03 -114.90 -50.26
CA GLU A 262 31.36 -115.08 -51.67
C GLU A 262 30.06 -115.41 -52.41
N MET A 263 29.52 -114.44 -53.14
CA MET A 263 28.31 -114.59 -53.93
C MET A 263 28.70 -114.92 -55.38
N ASP A 264 28.71 -116.21 -55.72
CA ASP A 264 28.78 -116.67 -57.12
C ASP A 264 27.37 -116.57 -57.73
N ASN A 265 27.12 -115.47 -58.45
CA ASN A 265 25.84 -115.16 -59.08
C ASN A 265 25.90 -115.47 -60.59
N SER A 266 25.84 -116.76 -60.94
CA SER A 266 25.68 -117.22 -62.32
C SER A 266 24.19 -117.35 -62.69
N ARG A 267 23.53 -116.20 -62.87
CA ARG A 267 22.30 -116.09 -63.66
C ARG A 267 22.60 -115.24 -64.88
N ASN A 268 22.20 -115.74 -66.04
CA ASN A 268 22.23 -115.01 -67.31
C ASN A 268 21.24 -113.84 -67.26
N LEU A 269 21.70 -112.77 -66.62
CA LEU A 269 21.08 -111.46 -66.68
C LEU A 269 21.38 -110.89 -68.07
N ASP A 270 20.35 -110.31 -68.70
CA ASP A 270 20.52 -109.52 -69.91
C ASP A 270 21.35 -108.27 -69.56
N MET A 271 22.66 -108.42 -69.68
CA MET A 271 23.64 -107.43 -69.26
C MET A 271 23.46 -106.12 -70.01
N ASP A 272 22.98 -106.16 -71.25
CA ASP A 272 22.81 -104.96 -72.06
C ASP A 272 21.61 -104.13 -71.58
N SER A 273 20.49 -104.77 -71.22
CA SER A 273 19.33 -104.09 -70.63
C SER A 273 19.66 -103.46 -69.26
N ILE A 274 20.37 -104.19 -68.41
CA ILE A 274 20.73 -103.70 -67.07
C ILE A 274 21.77 -102.58 -67.17
N VAL A 275 22.76 -102.69 -68.06
CA VAL A 275 23.75 -101.63 -68.27
C VAL A 275 23.08 -100.38 -68.85
N ALA A 276 22.09 -100.52 -69.73
CA ALA A 276 21.31 -99.40 -70.25
C ALA A 276 20.46 -98.72 -69.16
N GLU A 277 19.77 -99.50 -68.33
CA GLU A 277 18.96 -98.98 -67.22
C GLU A 277 19.83 -98.31 -66.14
N VAL A 278 20.96 -98.92 -65.77
CA VAL A 278 21.94 -98.35 -64.85
C VAL A 278 22.51 -97.05 -65.41
N ARG A 279 22.85 -96.99 -66.70
CA ARG A 279 23.29 -95.74 -67.35
C ARG A 279 22.22 -94.67 -67.29
N ALA A 280 20.97 -95.01 -67.61
CA ALA A 280 19.85 -94.06 -67.55
C ALA A 280 19.64 -93.54 -66.12
N GLN A 281 19.72 -94.39 -65.09
CA GLN A 281 19.63 -93.97 -63.70
C GLN A 281 20.79 -93.07 -63.27
N TYR A 282 22.02 -93.38 -63.67
CA TYR A 282 23.17 -92.50 -63.40
C TYR A 282 23.03 -91.15 -64.09
N GLU A 283 22.53 -91.13 -65.32
CA GLU A 283 22.28 -89.89 -66.07
C GLU A 283 21.18 -89.06 -65.40
N ASP A 284 20.11 -89.70 -64.92
CA ASP A 284 19.04 -89.06 -64.16
C ASP A 284 19.51 -88.51 -62.81
N ILE A 285 20.32 -89.27 -62.06
CA ILE A 285 20.89 -88.85 -60.77
C ILE A 285 21.87 -87.69 -60.98
N ALA A 286 22.72 -87.77 -62.02
CA ALA A 286 23.64 -86.68 -62.37
C ALA A 286 22.87 -85.42 -62.78
N ASN A 287 21.79 -85.56 -63.55
CA ASN A 287 20.94 -84.44 -63.95
C ASN A 287 20.18 -83.83 -62.77
N ARG A 288 19.61 -84.65 -61.85
CA ARG A 288 19.00 -84.15 -60.61
C ARG A 288 20.01 -83.44 -59.73
N SER A 289 21.18 -84.03 -59.50
CA SER A 289 22.24 -83.42 -58.69
C SER A 289 22.71 -82.08 -59.27
N LYS A 290 22.84 -81.99 -60.61
CA LYS A 290 23.16 -80.73 -61.29
C LYS A 290 22.03 -79.70 -61.13
N ALA A 291 20.77 -80.09 -61.32
CA ALA A 291 19.63 -79.20 -61.19
C ALA A 291 19.42 -78.71 -59.74
N GLU A 292 19.66 -79.57 -58.76
CA GLU A 292 19.64 -79.23 -57.33
C GLU A 292 20.77 -78.26 -56.97
N ALA A 293 21.98 -78.49 -57.47
CA ALA A 293 23.10 -77.57 -57.28
C ALA A 293 22.83 -76.21 -57.93
N GLU A 294 22.34 -76.18 -59.17
CA GLU A 294 21.96 -74.94 -59.86
C GLU A 294 20.82 -74.20 -59.15
N GLY A 295 19.81 -74.94 -58.67
CA GLY A 295 18.72 -74.40 -57.86
C GLY A 295 19.22 -73.80 -56.54
N TRP A 296 20.13 -74.50 -55.86
CA TRP A 296 20.74 -74.05 -54.61
C TRP A 296 21.58 -72.78 -54.81
N TYR A 297 22.42 -72.72 -55.87
CA TYR A 297 23.19 -71.53 -56.20
C TYR A 297 22.30 -70.34 -56.57
N LYS A 298 21.22 -70.59 -57.34
CA LYS A 298 20.26 -69.55 -57.70
C LYS A 298 19.54 -68.99 -56.48
N GLN A 299 19.07 -69.87 -55.58
CA GLN A 299 18.46 -69.45 -54.32
C GLN A 299 19.44 -68.63 -53.47
N LYS A 300 20.69 -69.08 -53.31
CA LYS A 300 21.70 -68.34 -52.55
C LYS A 300 22.03 -66.99 -53.17
N TYR A 301 22.06 -66.90 -54.50
CA TYR A 301 22.26 -65.64 -55.20
C TYR A 301 21.07 -64.69 -54.98
N GLU A 302 19.84 -65.19 -55.04
CA GLU A 302 18.62 -64.41 -54.81
C GLU A 302 18.50 -63.95 -53.34
N GLU A 303 18.82 -64.81 -52.37
CA GLU A 303 18.91 -64.45 -50.94
C GLU A 303 19.96 -63.35 -50.71
N MET A 304 21.14 -63.48 -51.32
CA MET A 304 22.19 -62.47 -51.20
C MET A 304 21.80 -61.16 -51.89
N GLN A 305 21.12 -61.22 -53.04
CA GLN A 305 20.64 -60.05 -53.78
C GLN A 305 19.53 -59.32 -53.02
N THR A 306 18.56 -60.05 -52.45
CA THR A 306 17.49 -59.48 -51.64
C THR A 306 18.03 -58.88 -50.34
N SER A 307 18.95 -59.58 -49.67
CA SER A 307 19.64 -59.05 -48.48
C SER A 307 20.43 -57.78 -48.81
N ALA A 308 21.22 -57.77 -49.89
CA ALA A 308 21.95 -56.56 -50.32
C ALA A 308 21.00 -55.40 -50.67
N GLY A 309 19.83 -55.69 -51.26
CA GLY A 309 18.77 -54.70 -51.49
C GLY A 309 18.21 -54.11 -50.21
N GLN A 310 17.89 -54.96 -49.22
CA GLN A 310 17.40 -54.53 -47.91
C GLN A 310 18.43 -53.65 -47.19
N HIS A 311 19.71 -54.05 -47.17
CA HIS A 311 20.77 -53.25 -46.56
C HIS A 311 20.92 -51.88 -47.26
N GLY A 312 20.74 -51.83 -48.59
CA GLY A 312 20.73 -50.58 -49.35
C GLY A 312 19.54 -49.68 -49.01
N ASP A 313 18.35 -50.26 -48.85
CA ASP A 313 17.13 -49.54 -48.47
C ASP A 313 17.20 -49.05 -47.01
N ASP A 314 17.73 -49.84 -46.08
CA ASP A 314 17.97 -49.46 -44.69
C ASP A 314 18.98 -48.32 -44.60
N LEU A 315 20.07 -48.39 -45.37
CA LEU A 315 21.05 -47.30 -45.46
C LEU A 315 20.42 -46.02 -46.02
N ARG A 316 19.51 -46.15 -46.99
CA ARG A 316 18.78 -45.00 -47.54
C ARG A 316 17.82 -44.40 -46.52
N THR A 317 17.13 -45.24 -45.77
CA THR A 317 16.16 -44.85 -44.73
C THR A 317 16.85 -44.14 -43.58
N THR A 318 17.90 -44.74 -43.02
CA THR A 318 18.74 -44.11 -41.98
C THR A 318 19.34 -42.79 -42.45
N LYS A 319 19.80 -42.70 -43.71
CA LYS A 319 20.27 -41.43 -44.29
C LYS A 319 19.16 -40.37 -44.36
N SER A 320 17.92 -40.75 -44.72
CA SER A 320 16.80 -39.80 -44.69
C SER A 320 16.48 -39.35 -43.26
N GLU A 321 16.45 -40.25 -42.28
CA GLU A 321 16.23 -39.92 -40.86
C GLU A 321 17.30 -38.97 -40.33
N ILE A 322 18.58 -39.23 -40.63
CA ILE A 322 19.68 -38.33 -40.28
C ILE A 322 19.46 -36.94 -40.89
N SER A 323 19.00 -36.85 -42.14
CA SER A 323 18.72 -35.56 -42.78
C SER A 323 17.54 -34.81 -42.14
N GLU A 324 16.53 -35.54 -41.66
CA GLU A 324 15.37 -34.98 -40.96
C GLU A 324 15.74 -34.51 -39.55
N LEU A 325 16.50 -35.31 -38.82
CA LEU A 325 17.06 -34.93 -37.52
C LEU A 325 17.95 -33.69 -37.64
N ASN A 326 18.80 -33.61 -38.68
CA ASN A 326 19.59 -32.41 -38.94
C ASN A 326 18.71 -31.18 -39.21
N ARG A 327 17.62 -31.32 -39.97
CA ARG A 327 16.66 -30.22 -40.18
C ARG A 327 15.97 -29.81 -38.88
N MET A 328 15.63 -30.77 -38.03
CA MET A 328 15.02 -30.52 -36.72
C MET A 328 16.00 -29.78 -35.80
N ILE A 329 17.26 -30.21 -35.76
CA ILE A 329 18.33 -29.54 -35.01
C ILE A 329 18.46 -28.08 -35.46
N SER A 330 18.55 -27.81 -36.76
CA SER A 330 18.64 -26.43 -37.27
C SER A 330 17.40 -25.59 -36.92
N ARG A 331 16.19 -26.18 -36.94
CA ARG A 331 14.97 -25.48 -36.51
C ARG A 331 15.02 -25.12 -35.02
N LEU A 332 15.38 -26.09 -34.17
CA LEU A 332 15.49 -25.87 -32.72
C LEU A 332 16.59 -24.85 -32.39
N GLN A 333 17.71 -24.88 -33.11
CA GLN A 333 18.77 -23.86 -32.95
C GLN A 333 18.26 -22.45 -33.30
N ASN A 334 17.50 -22.31 -34.39
CA ASN A 334 16.91 -21.02 -34.75
C ASN A 334 15.86 -20.55 -33.73
N GLU A 335 15.07 -21.47 -33.17
CA GLU A 335 14.11 -21.17 -32.11
C GLU A 335 14.79 -20.73 -30.82
N ILE A 336 15.88 -21.41 -30.42
CA ILE A 336 16.73 -21.00 -29.30
C ILE A 336 17.28 -19.60 -29.53
N GLU A 337 17.79 -19.30 -30.73
CA GLU A 337 18.35 -17.98 -31.03
C GLU A 337 17.26 -16.89 -31.05
N ALA A 338 16.07 -17.20 -31.56
CA ALA A 338 14.92 -16.28 -31.51
C ALA A 338 14.49 -15.99 -30.07
N VAL A 339 14.38 -17.01 -29.21
CA VAL A 339 14.03 -16.85 -27.78
C VAL A 339 15.12 -16.10 -27.03
N LYS A 340 16.40 -16.37 -27.31
CA LYS A 340 17.52 -15.58 -26.75
C LYS A 340 17.43 -14.11 -27.17
N GLY A 341 17.12 -13.83 -28.42
CA GLY A 341 16.89 -12.46 -28.91
C GLY A 341 15.72 -11.77 -28.20
N GLN A 342 14.61 -12.48 -27.98
CA GLN A 342 13.48 -11.97 -27.20
C GLN A 342 13.87 -11.68 -25.75
N ARG A 343 14.60 -12.60 -25.10
CA ARG A 343 15.08 -12.41 -23.73
C ARG A 343 15.98 -11.17 -23.64
N ALA A 344 16.94 -11.01 -24.55
CA ALA A 344 17.83 -9.84 -24.57
C ALA A 344 17.04 -8.53 -24.78
N SER A 345 16.01 -8.54 -25.64
CA SER A 345 15.14 -7.37 -25.85
C SER A 345 14.32 -7.03 -24.60
N LEU A 346 13.79 -8.03 -23.90
CA LEU A 346 13.06 -7.83 -22.65
C LEU A 346 13.98 -7.34 -21.53
N GLU A 347 15.18 -7.90 -21.41
CA GLU A 347 16.20 -7.43 -20.46
C GLU A 347 16.56 -5.96 -20.73
N ALA A 348 16.76 -5.57 -21.99
CA ALA A 348 17.00 -4.18 -22.36
C ALA A 348 15.83 -3.25 -22.00
N GLN A 349 14.59 -3.69 -22.22
CA GLN A 349 13.39 -2.92 -21.85
C GLN A 349 13.25 -2.78 -20.33
N ILE A 350 13.59 -3.82 -19.56
CA ILE A 350 13.62 -3.77 -18.10
C ILE A 350 14.66 -2.76 -17.64
N THR A 351 15.88 -2.81 -18.16
CA THR A 351 16.93 -1.84 -17.78
C THR A 351 16.54 -0.41 -18.14
N GLU A 352 15.91 -0.17 -19.29
CA GLU A 352 15.45 1.17 -19.69
C GLU A 352 14.31 1.67 -18.80
N ALA A 353 13.39 0.77 -18.39
CA ALA A 353 12.31 1.08 -17.47
C ALA A 353 12.84 1.38 -16.05
N GLU A 354 13.82 0.62 -15.58
CA GLU A 354 14.52 0.83 -14.30
C GLU A 354 15.24 2.18 -14.30
N GLU A 355 16.01 2.50 -15.35
CA GLU A 355 16.70 3.79 -15.49
C GLU A 355 15.72 4.97 -15.52
N ARG A 356 14.62 4.86 -16.29
CA ARG A 356 13.56 5.89 -16.28
C ARG A 356 12.93 6.04 -14.90
N GLY A 357 12.64 4.93 -14.22
CA GLY A 357 12.10 4.93 -12.87
C GLY A 357 13.05 5.60 -11.88
N GLU A 358 14.34 5.29 -11.93
CA GLU A 358 15.36 5.89 -11.08
C GLU A 358 15.48 7.40 -11.31
N LEU A 359 15.46 7.85 -12.57
CA LEU A 359 15.47 9.27 -12.92
C LEU A 359 14.23 10.00 -12.38
N ALA A 360 13.04 9.42 -12.51
CA ALA A 360 11.81 10.00 -11.97
C ALA A 360 11.85 10.12 -10.44
N VAL A 361 12.40 9.11 -9.74
CA VAL A 361 12.59 9.15 -8.29
C VAL A 361 13.62 10.21 -7.89
N LYS A 362 14.73 10.34 -8.63
CA LYS A 362 15.73 11.39 -8.40
C LYS A 362 15.13 12.79 -8.54
N ASP A 363 14.34 13.01 -9.59
CA ASP A 363 13.64 14.28 -9.82
C ASP A 363 12.62 14.61 -8.73
N ALA A 364 11.79 13.63 -8.34
CA ALA A 364 10.85 13.80 -7.23
C ALA A 364 11.57 14.13 -5.90
N LYS A 365 12.70 13.46 -5.62
CA LYS A 365 13.53 13.75 -4.44
C LYS A 365 14.16 15.15 -4.50
N LEU A 366 14.58 15.62 -5.67
CA LEU A 366 15.06 16.98 -5.86
C LEU A 366 13.94 17.98 -5.58
N ARG A 367 12.74 17.72 -6.13
CA ARG A 367 11.58 18.60 -5.93
C ARG A 367 11.14 18.68 -4.48
N ILE A 368 11.18 17.57 -3.74
CA ILE A 368 10.91 17.55 -2.29
C ILE A 368 11.92 18.43 -1.57
N ARG A 369 13.22 18.28 -1.85
CA ARG A 369 14.28 19.11 -1.24
C ARG A 369 14.08 20.59 -1.52
N ASP A 370 13.75 20.97 -2.76
CA ASP A 370 13.48 22.38 -3.11
C ASP A 370 12.29 22.95 -2.33
N LEU A 371 11.24 22.14 -2.13
CA LEU A 371 10.07 22.53 -1.35
C LEU A 371 10.37 22.63 0.15
N GLU A 372 11.19 21.73 0.70
CA GLU A 372 11.67 21.80 2.08
C GLU A 372 12.51 23.06 2.31
N ASP A 373 13.42 23.39 1.39
CA ASP A 373 14.21 24.61 1.44
C ASP A 373 13.33 25.86 1.35
N ALA A 374 12.35 25.88 0.45
CA ALA A 374 11.39 26.98 0.34
C ALA A 374 10.56 27.15 1.62
N LEU A 375 10.10 26.04 2.22
CA LEU A 375 9.41 26.04 3.51
C LEU A 375 10.30 26.61 4.62
N GLN A 376 11.58 26.23 4.65
CA GLN A 376 12.52 26.72 5.65
C GLN A 376 12.80 28.22 5.50
N ARG A 377 12.95 28.71 4.26
CA ARG A 377 13.06 30.15 3.99
C ARG A 377 11.81 30.91 4.44
N ALA A 378 10.62 30.39 4.13
CA ALA A 378 9.36 31.01 4.55
C ALA A 378 9.22 31.06 6.09
N LYS A 379 9.65 30.01 6.80
CA LYS A 379 9.68 30.00 8.27
C LYS A 379 10.65 31.07 8.82
N GLN A 380 11.83 31.21 8.22
CA GLN A 380 12.80 32.23 8.61
C GLN A 380 12.27 33.65 8.35
N ASP A 381 11.62 33.87 7.21
CA ASP A 381 10.98 35.14 6.90
C ASP A 381 9.86 35.48 7.87
N MET A 382 9.01 34.51 8.22
CA MET A 382 7.97 34.72 9.22
C MET A 382 8.56 35.03 10.60
N ALA A 383 9.61 34.33 11.02
CA ALA A 383 10.31 34.64 12.27
C ALA A 383 10.94 36.04 12.27
N ARG A 384 11.44 36.51 11.11
CA ARG A 384 11.93 37.87 10.93
C ARG A 384 10.79 38.89 11.06
N GLN A 385 9.68 38.69 10.37
CA GLN A 385 8.52 39.57 10.46
C GLN A 385 8.01 39.70 11.89
N VAL A 386 7.92 38.60 12.64
CA VAL A 386 7.52 38.64 14.06
C VAL A 386 8.47 39.49 14.90
N ARG A 387 9.79 39.41 14.65
CA ARG A 387 10.77 40.29 15.32
C ARG A 387 10.58 41.76 14.96
N GLU A 388 10.42 42.07 13.67
CA GLU A 388 10.17 43.44 13.20
C GLU A 388 8.88 44.03 13.78
N TYR A 389 7.80 43.23 13.88
CA TYR A 389 6.55 43.64 14.53
C TYR A 389 6.74 43.89 16.03
N GLN A 390 7.51 43.06 16.73
CA GLN A 390 7.81 43.26 18.15
C GLN A 390 8.63 44.54 18.37
N GLU A 391 9.62 44.82 17.53
CA GLU A 391 10.39 46.06 17.57
C GLU A 391 9.50 47.28 17.32
N LEU A 392 8.62 47.22 16.33
CA LEU A 392 7.65 48.30 16.05
C LEU A 392 6.68 48.52 17.22
N MET A 393 6.21 47.44 17.85
CA MET A 393 5.40 47.52 19.07
C MET A 393 6.16 48.22 20.20
N ASN A 394 7.43 47.89 20.40
CA ASN A 394 8.26 48.52 21.43
C ASN A 394 8.43 50.03 21.16
N VAL A 395 8.66 50.43 19.89
CA VAL A 395 8.72 51.85 19.50
C VAL A 395 7.37 52.54 19.77
N LYS A 396 6.25 51.90 19.43
CA LYS A 396 4.91 52.45 19.70
C LYS A 396 4.68 52.66 21.19
N LEU A 397 5.07 51.70 22.04
CA LEU A 397 4.97 51.84 23.50
C LEU A 397 5.85 52.98 24.02
N ALA A 398 7.07 53.14 23.48
CA ALA A 398 7.94 54.27 23.84
C ALA A 398 7.30 55.62 23.45
N LEU A 399 6.73 55.73 22.26
CA LEU A 399 6.01 56.93 21.81
C LEU A 399 4.77 57.22 22.66
N ASP A 400 4.00 56.20 23.05
CA ASP A 400 2.86 56.40 23.97
C ASP A 400 3.32 56.96 25.31
N ILE A 401 4.45 56.48 25.84
CA ILE A 401 5.04 57.00 27.07
C ILE A 401 5.45 58.46 26.87
N GLU A 402 6.11 58.81 25.76
CA GLU A 402 6.46 60.20 25.44
C GLU A 402 5.22 61.10 25.31
N ILE A 403 4.16 60.65 24.66
CA ILE A 403 2.90 61.40 24.58
C ILE A 403 2.30 61.59 25.98
N ALA A 404 2.33 60.55 26.82
CA ALA A 404 1.83 60.64 28.19
C ALA A 404 2.67 61.61 29.04
N THR A 405 4.00 61.63 28.88
CA THR A 405 4.87 62.59 29.57
C THR A 405 4.65 64.02 29.06
N TYR A 406 4.51 64.23 27.74
CA TYR A 406 4.15 65.53 27.18
C TYR A 406 2.79 66.01 27.69
N ARG A 407 1.76 65.16 27.71
CA ARG A 407 0.45 65.49 28.29
C ARG A 407 0.56 65.90 29.76
N LYS A 408 1.30 65.14 30.56
CA LYS A 408 1.51 65.44 31.99
C LYS A 408 2.28 66.75 32.22
N LEU A 409 3.23 67.09 31.35
CA LEU A 409 3.94 68.38 31.41
C LEU A 409 3.00 69.54 31.04
N LEU A 410 2.16 69.37 30.02
CA LEU A 410 1.13 70.36 29.66
C LEU A 410 0.11 70.54 30.79
N GLU A 411 -0.41 69.44 31.35
CA GLU A 411 -1.30 69.49 32.52
C GLU A 411 -0.63 70.19 33.71
N GLY A 412 0.66 69.91 33.97
CA GLY A 412 1.43 70.59 35.01
C GLY A 412 1.72 72.07 34.74
N GLU A 413 1.77 72.49 33.47
CA GLU A 413 1.89 73.90 33.08
C GLU A 413 0.55 74.63 33.15
N GLU A 414 -0.55 73.98 32.77
CA GLU A 414 -1.91 74.45 33.00
C GLU A 414 -2.20 74.60 34.50
N ASP A 415 -1.77 73.64 35.35
CA ASP A 415 -1.84 73.75 36.81
C ASP A 415 -1.01 74.93 37.35
N ARG A 416 0.14 75.26 36.74
CA ARG A 416 0.94 76.45 37.11
C ARG A 416 0.33 77.77 36.65
N LEU A 417 -0.46 77.76 35.58
CA LEU A 417 -1.20 78.92 35.07
C LEU A 417 -2.52 79.13 35.82
N PHE A 418 -3.17 78.05 36.27
CA PHE A 418 -4.44 78.09 37.00
C PHE A 418 -4.26 78.22 38.52
N SER A 419 -3.19 77.66 39.08
CA SER A 419 -2.75 77.86 40.47
C SER A 419 -1.50 78.72 40.48
N GLY A 420 -1.67 80.01 40.78
CA GLY A 420 -0.58 80.99 40.87
C GLY A 420 0.68 80.42 41.53
N GLY A 421 1.80 80.61 40.82
CA GLY A 421 3.09 79.95 41.01
C GLY A 421 3.45 79.58 42.46
N SER A 422 3.72 78.29 42.67
CA SER A 422 4.35 77.77 43.87
C SER A 422 5.56 76.92 43.49
N THR A 423 6.65 77.16 44.21
CA THR A 423 8.05 76.79 43.98
C THR A 423 8.32 75.28 43.98
N ALA A 424 9.13 74.80 43.03
CA ALA A 424 9.66 73.44 43.02
C ALA A 424 10.78 73.25 44.06
N THR A 425 10.58 72.33 45.01
CA THR A 425 11.64 71.82 45.89
C THR A 425 12.24 70.55 45.27
N ILE A 426 13.48 70.65 44.79
CA ILE A 426 14.25 69.51 44.27
C ILE A 426 14.93 68.82 45.45
N HIS A 427 14.54 67.58 45.74
CA HIS A 427 15.26 66.72 46.68
C HIS A 427 16.18 65.78 45.87
N VAL A 428 17.47 66.09 45.84
CA VAL A 428 18.52 65.18 45.36
C VAL A 428 18.90 64.28 46.52
N GLN A 429 18.65 62.98 46.40
CA GLN A 429 19.14 61.99 47.37
C GLN A 429 20.11 61.05 46.66
N GLN A 430 21.39 61.28 46.96
CA GLN A 430 22.52 60.45 46.58
C GLN A 430 22.77 59.48 47.74
N SER A 431 22.61 58.18 47.52
CA SER A 431 22.96 57.15 48.51
C SER A 431 23.83 56.07 47.87
N SER A 432 25.08 56.10 48.33
CA SER A 432 26.15 55.13 48.17
C SER A 432 25.91 53.86 49.00
N GLY A 433 26.27 52.72 48.42
CA GLY A 433 27.01 51.66 49.12
C GLY A 433 26.22 50.59 49.88
N GLY A 434 26.72 49.36 49.79
CA GLY A 434 26.57 48.33 50.82
C GLY A 434 25.79 47.10 50.39
N GLY A 435 26.51 46.03 50.03
CA GLY A 435 25.92 44.69 49.94
C GLY A 435 25.66 44.10 51.32
N LEU A 436 24.78 43.09 51.38
CA LEU A 436 25.06 41.77 51.95
C LEU A 436 23.85 40.82 51.77
N SER A 437 24.21 39.57 51.49
CA SER A 437 23.65 38.28 51.95
C SER A 437 22.27 37.75 51.55
N SER A 438 22.31 36.43 51.30
CA SER A 438 21.31 35.39 51.63
C SER A 438 20.49 34.78 50.49
N ALA A 439 21.06 33.68 49.97
CA ALA A 439 20.52 32.31 49.99
C ALA A 439 19.20 31.95 49.27
N ASN A 440 19.32 30.85 48.51
CA ASN A 440 18.29 29.87 48.12
C ASN A 440 17.30 30.35 47.05
N SER A 441 16.83 29.60 46.04
CA SER A 441 16.89 28.22 45.58
C SER A 441 16.41 28.32 44.11
N GLY A 442 17.02 27.71 43.10
CA GLY A 442 16.78 26.32 42.74
C GLY A 442 16.49 26.20 41.23
N TYR A 443 16.97 25.10 40.64
CA TYR A 443 16.59 24.50 39.34
C TYR A 443 16.81 25.38 38.09
N GLY A 444 17.70 25.08 37.14
CA GLY A 444 18.10 23.77 36.61
C GLY A 444 17.45 23.59 35.24
N TYR A 445 18.21 23.77 34.15
CA TYR A 445 18.26 22.93 32.95
C TYR A 445 19.25 23.55 31.95
N GLY A 446 20.43 22.93 31.86
CA GLY A 446 21.46 23.26 30.89
C GLY A 446 21.17 22.61 29.55
N GLY A 447 21.29 23.41 28.48
CA GLY A 447 21.50 22.92 27.13
C GLY A 447 22.97 22.54 26.95
N GLY A 448 23.22 21.38 26.36
CA GLY A 448 24.54 20.91 25.99
C GLY A 448 24.43 20.06 24.74
N PHE A 449 24.71 20.69 23.60
CA PHE A 449 24.96 20.02 22.34
C PHE A 449 26.25 19.19 22.47
N SER A 450 26.19 17.91 22.15
CA SER A 450 27.37 17.12 21.77
C SER A 450 27.02 16.15 20.65
N SER A 451 27.65 16.42 19.51
CA SER A 451 27.81 15.52 18.39
C SER A 451 28.76 14.37 18.76
N SER A 452 28.35 13.12 18.55
CA SER A 452 29.30 12.03 18.33
C SER A 452 28.71 10.95 17.42
N SER A 453 29.41 10.72 16.31
CA SER A 453 29.29 9.58 15.42
C SER A 453 29.37 8.24 16.16
N GLY A 454 28.52 7.30 15.78
CA GLY A 454 28.61 5.90 16.19
C GLY A 454 28.04 5.00 15.11
N TYR A 455 28.92 4.42 14.30
CA TYR A 455 28.61 3.28 13.45
C TYR A 455 28.27 2.09 14.35
N GLY A 456 27.04 1.58 14.25
CA GLY A 456 26.55 0.41 14.98
C GLY A 456 26.04 -0.64 14.00
N SER A 457 26.87 -1.65 13.77
CA SER A 457 26.57 -2.91 13.09
C SER A 457 25.41 -3.62 13.78
N GLU A 458 24.30 -3.88 13.07
CA GLU A 458 23.23 -4.73 13.56
C GLU A 458 23.36 -6.12 12.95
N SER A 459 23.50 -7.09 13.85
CA SER A 459 23.77 -8.49 13.59
C SER A 459 22.47 -9.25 13.35
N VAL A 460 22.50 -10.06 12.29
CA VAL A 460 21.43 -10.97 11.88
C VAL A 460 21.17 -12.01 12.96
N GLN A 461 19.98 -11.98 13.58
CA GLN A 461 19.48 -13.13 14.34
C GLN A 461 18.82 -14.13 13.41
N LYS A 462 19.51 -15.25 13.17
CA LYS A 462 18.98 -16.47 12.56
C LYS A 462 18.13 -17.21 13.60
N SER A 463 16.82 -17.26 13.41
CA SER A 463 15.94 -18.18 14.15
C SER A 463 15.91 -19.54 13.43
N SER A 464 16.52 -20.55 14.03
CA SER A 464 16.42 -21.95 13.63
C SER A 464 15.13 -22.56 14.21
N VAL A 465 14.23 -23.03 13.34
CA VAL A 465 13.07 -23.83 13.75
C VAL A 465 13.42 -25.30 13.61
N THR A 466 13.43 -26.03 14.73
CA THR A 466 13.63 -27.48 14.79
C THR A 466 12.29 -28.20 14.65
N THR A 467 12.14 -28.97 13.57
CA THR A 467 11.00 -29.84 13.29
C THR A 467 10.97 -31.02 14.27
N THR A 468 9.89 -31.17 15.04
CA THR A 468 9.57 -32.40 15.78
C THR A 468 8.52 -33.18 14.99
N SER A 469 8.93 -34.34 14.48
CA SER A 469 8.08 -35.31 13.77
C SER A 469 7.43 -36.24 14.78
N SER A 470 6.09 -36.20 14.89
CA SER A 470 5.32 -37.25 15.57
C SER A 470 4.77 -38.24 14.55
N ARG A 471 5.45 -39.39 14.41
CA ARG A 471 4.90 -40.59 13.78
C ARG A 471 3.69 -41.05 14.60
N ARG A 472 2.50 -41.06 14.02
CA ARG A 472 1.37 -41.84 14.53
C ARG A 472 1.07 -42.92 13.50
N ALA A 473 1.38 -44.16 13.86
CA ALA A 473 0.91 -45.35 13.17
C ALA A 473 -0.58 -45.52 13.47
N TYR A 474 -1.38 -45.68 12.44
CA TYR A 474 -2.46 -46.68 12.31
C TYR A 474 -2.73 -46.91 10.83
#